data_AF-A0AB32WPB8-F1
#
_entry.id   AF-A0AB32WPB8-F1
#
_cell.length_a   1.000
_cell.length_b   1.000
_cell.length_c   1.000
_cell.angle_alpha   90.00
_cell.angle_beta   90.00
_cell.angle_gamma   90.00
#
_symmetry.space_group_name_H-M   'P 1'
#
loop_
_entity.id
_entity.type
_entity.pdbx_description
1 polymer ?
#
loop_
_entity_poly.entity_id
_entity_poly.type
_entity_poly.pdbx_seq_one_letter_code
_entity_poly.pdbx_strand_id
1 'polypeptide(L)'
;MLFTQDLIPPSYLDELSLLQDQITPFSTEVAFDTIEKELGLPIDELFSEISPEPVAAASLGQVYQARLRHSGQVVAVKVQRPGVQAAISLDILILRILAGVVKKAGKFNTDLQAVVDEWASSLFREMDYRKEANNGLKFRRLYGGIKDVFVPNMYMEHTTRRVLVMEWVEGQKLSEVEDLYLVEVGVYCSFNQLLENGFYHADPHPGNLFRTYDGKLAYIDFGMMGEFKQEFRDGFIEACLHLVNRDFDALSKDFVTLGLLPPTVEKEAVTKALTGVFQDAVAKGVQNISFGDLLGNLGTTMYKFKFRIPSYFSLVIRSLAVLEGIAISSDPNYKVLGSTYPWIAKKVLSDSSPQLKSSLQALLYKDGVFRIDRLESLLTESLRARTERALVKKQREEANSRVVFKEILSFTLTEKGTFVREIIIEELAKGLDALGLATLDSLTSVATTSIPFTASSSFSLMTKEDMMNLRTLRRLMFLLSGFESDEKPFKEVNRVMSPNNNQRAYIEEEASLFSYQPASVSEILTVLSIIPELPPELQQRLLRLPADLAGRLISRASARTIQRIFL
;
A
#
# COMPACT_ATOMS: atom_id res chain seq x y z
N MET A 1 18.11 14.54 -8.92
CA MET A 1 18.85 13.87 -10.02
C MET A 1 18.17 12.55 -10.38
N LEU A 2 17.60 12.42 -11.57
CA LEU A 2 16.81 11.24 -12.02
C LEU A 2 17.50 10.37 -13.09
N PHE A 3 18.74 10.69 -13.48
CA PHE A 3 19.42 10.07 -14.63
C PHE A 3 20.71 9.33 -14.29
N THR A 4 21.00 9.09 -13.02
CA THR A 4 22.34 8.65 -12.64
C THR A 4 22.55 7.14 -12.79
N GLN A 5 21.63 6.27 -12.36
CA GLN A 5 21.96 4.84 -12.32
C GLN A 5 21.90 4.09 -13.67
N ASP A 6 21.05 4.51 -14.61
CA ASP A 6 20.85 3.76 -15.86
C ASP A 6 21.60 4.34 -17.09
N LEU A 7 22.17 5.54 -16.98
CA LEU A 7 22.86 6.23 -18.09
C LEU A 7 24.33 6.51 -17.83
N ILE A 8 24.78 6.47 -16.57
CA ILE A 8 26.11 6.89 -16.16
C ILE A 8 26.84 5.67 -15.56
N PRO A 9 28.03 5.29 -16.07
CA PRO A 9 28.76 4.15 -15.54
C PRO A 9 29.05 4.31 -14.03
N PRO A 10 29.07 3.21 -13.24
CA PRO A 10 29.24 3.26 -11.79
C PRO A 10 30.45 4.09 -11.32
N SER A 11 31.56 4.03 -12.07
CA SER A 11 32.78 4.79 -11.78
C SER A 11 32.58 6.32 -11.79
N TYR A 12 31.63 6.83 -12.59
CA TYR A 12 31.29 8.25 -12.59
C TYR A 12 30.28 8.59 -11.50
N LEU A 13 29.48 7.63 -11.02
CA LEU A 13 28.57 7.83 -9.90
C LEU A 13 29.32 8.01 -8.59
N ASP A 14 30.36 7.20 -8.38
CA ASP A 14 31.24 7.33 -7.23
C ASP A 14 31.89 8.72 -7.20
N GLU A 15 32.38 9.22 -8.34
CA GLU A 15 32.98 10.56 -8.43
C GLU A 15 31.94 11.69 -8.29
N LEU A 16 30.73 11.51 -8.83
CA LEU A 16 29.63 12.48 -8.67
C LEU A 16 29.09 12.51 -7.24
N SER A 17 29.22 11.43 -6.47
CA SER A 17 28.86 11.39 -5.05
C SER A 17 29.78 12.28 -4.21
N LEU A 18 31.08 12.37 -4.56
CA LEU A 18 32.04 13.27 -3.91
C LEU A 18 31.68 14.76 -4.07
N LEU A 19 30.98 15.12 -5.16
CA LEU A 19 30.49 16.49 -5.39
C LEU A 19 29.28 16.87 -4.51
N GLN A 20 28.56 15.90 -3.95
CA GLN A 20 27.41 16.15 -3.07
C GLN A 20 27.83 16.42 -1.62
N ASP A 21 28.91 15.80 -1.14
CA ASP A 21 29.25 15.79 0.29
C ASP A 21 30.16 16.95 0.76
N GLN A 22 30.69 17.78 -0.13
CA GLN A 22 31.65 18.85 0.24
C GLN A 22 31.38 20.20 -0.46
N ILE A 23 30.19 20.76 -0.25
CA ILE A 23 29.87 22.09 -0.79
C ILE A 23 30.29 23.17 0.21
N THR A 24 31.28 23.98 -0.16
CA THR A 24 31.74 25.11 0.67
C THR A 24 30.63 26.16 0.81
N PRO A 25 30.37 26.67 2.04
CA PRO A 25 29.43 27.77 2.24
C PRO A 25 29.94 29.04 1.55
N PHE A 26 29.01 29.91 1.15
CA PHE A 26 29.35 31.25 0.69
C PHE A 26 29.35 32.24 1.87
N SER A 27 29.93 33.42 1.67
CA SER A 27 30.05 34.43 2.74
C SER A 27 28.73 34.69 3.46
N THR A 28 28.76 34.60 4.79
CA THR A 28 27.61 34.92 5.64
C THR A 28 27.13 36.34 5.45
N GLU A 29 28.03 37.30 5.19
CA GLU A 29 27.65 38.68 4.90
C GLU A 29 26.72 38.77 3.69
N VAL A 30 27.00 38.00 2.63
CA VAL A 30 26.16 37.95 1.42
C VAL A 30 24.82 37.26 1.70
N ALA A 31 24.82 36.22 2.55
CA ALA A 31 23.59 35.56 2.95
C ALA A 31 22.68 36.51 3.74
N PHE A 32 23.27 37.25 4.68
CA PHE A 32 22.57 38.19 5.53
C PHE A 32 22.01 39.37 4.74
N ASP A 33 22.82 39.97 3.86
CA ASP A 33 22.36 40.99 2.91
C ASP A 33 21.22 40.48 2.00
N THR A 34 21.26 39.20 1.60
CA THR A 34 20.17 38.58 0.84
C THR A 34 18.88 38.47 1.67
N ILE A 35 18.98 38.06 2.93
CA ILE A 35 17.84 37.98 3.85
C ILE A 35 17.19 39.36 4.00
N GLU A 36 17.98 40.39 4.31
CA GLU A 36 17.47 41.75 4.52
C GLU A 36 16.81 42.31 3.27
N LYS A 37 17.42 42.10 2.09
CA LYS A 37 16.86 42.55 0.80
C LYS A 37 15.55 41.86 0.45
N GLU A 38 15.44 40.56 0.71
CA GLU A 38 14.25 39.79 0.34
C GLU A 38 13.10 40.02 1.32
N LEU A 39 13.39 40.16 2.62
CA LEU A 39 12.38 40.36 3.66
C LEU A 39 12.08 41.84 3.96
N GLY A 40 12.93 42.76 3.48
CA GLY A 40 12.73 44.20 3.61
C GLY A 40 12.94 44.78 5.01
N LEU A 41 13.55 44.01 5.91
CA LEU A 41 13.82 44.39 7.29
C LEU A 41 15.26 44.01 7.68
N PRO A 42 15.91 44.77 8.58
CA PRO A 42 17.20 44.37 9.13
C PRO A 42 17.13 43.03 9.86
N ILE A 43 18.21 42.25 9.85
CA ILE A 43 18.29 40.96 10.57
C ILE A 43 17.96 41.12 12.05
N ASP A 44 18.46 42.19 12.66
CA ASP A 44 18.22 42.48 14.07
C ASP A 44 16.74 42.76 14.35
N GLU A 45 15.92 43.19 13.38
CA GLU A 45 14.47 43.34 13.59
C GLU A 45 13.72 42.02 13.38
N LEU A 46 14.19 41.17 12.46
CA LEU A 46 13.60 39.88 12.14
C LEU A 46 13.85 38.83 13.23
N PHE A 47 15.10 38.75 13.72
CA PHE A 47 15.56 37.71 14.60
C PHE A 47 16.13 38.29 15.89
N SER A 48 15.83 37.65 17.03
CA SER A 48 16.50 37.97 18.29
C SER A 48 17.89 37.31 18.39
N GLU A 49 18.07 36.19 17.70
CA GLU A 49 19.31 35.41 17.65
C GLU A 49 19.41 34.78 16.25
N ILE A 50 20.61 34.76 15.65
CA ILE A 50 20.91 34.02 14.41
C ILE A 50 22.34 33.47 14.51
N SER A 51 22.56 32.25 14.00
CA SER A 51 23.88 31.63 14.03
C SER A 51 24.88 32.45 13.17
N PRO A 52 26.11 32.70 13.67
CA PRO A 52 27.11 33.48 12.93
C PRO A 52 27.66 32.71 11.72
N GLU A 53 27.61 31.39 11.78
CA GLU A 53 28.00 30.47 10.70
C GLU A 53 26.80 29.64 10.26
N PRO A 54 26.76 29.19 8.99
CA PRO A 54 25.71 28.30 8.53
C PRO A 54 25.80 26.94 9.23
N VAL A 55 24.66 26.41 9.66
CA VAL A 55 24.57 25.07 10.27
C VAL A 55 24.65 23.95 9.25
N ALA A 56 24.28 24.24 7.99
CA ALA A 56 24.38 23.31 6.88
C ALA A 56 24.55 24.07 5.56
N ALA A 57 25.28 23.49 4.62
CA ALA A 57 25.37 23.95 3.24
C ALA A 57 24.79 22.89 2.31
N ALA A 58 23.99 23.31 1.34
CA ALA A 58 23.36 22.47 0.33
C ALA A 58 23.69 23.01 -1.08
N SER A 59 23.27 22.28 -2.11
CA SER A 59 23.54 22.62 -3.51
C SER A 59 22.99 24.00 -3.93
N LEU A 60 21.78 24.33 -3.49
CA LEU A 60 21.09 25.58 -3.86
C LEU A 60 21.25 26.71 -2.84
N GLY A 61 21.81 26.46 -1.66
CA GLY A 61 21.83 27.45 -0.59
C GLY A 61 22.48 26.96 0.70
N GLN A 62 22.40 27.76 1.76
CA GLN A 62 22.88 27.41 3.08
C GLN A 62 21.84 27.75 4.15
N VAL A 63 21.89 27.06 5.28
CA VAL A 63 20.88 27.13 6.35
C VAL A 63 21.51 27.75 7.59
N TYR A 64 20.76 28.64 8.22
CA TYR A 64 21.08 29.24 9.53
C TYR A 64 20.03 28.83 10.55
N GLN A 65 20.43 28.68 11.80
CA GLN A 65 19.49 28.59 12.91
C GLN A 65 19.22 30.00 13.43
N ALA A 66 17.95 30.37 13.59
CA ALA A 66 17.58 31.68 14.10
C ALA A 66 16.41 31.58 15.08
N ARG A 67 16.15 32.65 15.80
CA ARG A 67 14.98 32.82 16.68
C ARG A 67 14.19 34.03 16.23
N LEU A 68 12.93 33.84 15.83
CA LEU A 68 12.05 34.93 15.41
C LEU A 68 11.83 35.91 16.57
N ARG A 69 12.05 37.21 16.33
CA ARG A 69 11.94 38.23 17.39
C ARG A 69 10.52 38.37 17.92
N HIS A 70 9.52 38.32 17.05
CA HIS A 70 8.12 38.56 17.42
C HIS A 70 7.47 37.40 18.20
N SER A 71 7.87 36.15 17.93
CA SER A 71 7.23 34.95 18.52
C SER A 71 8.15 34.16 19.46
N GLY A 72 9.46 34.39 19.39
CA GLY A 72 10.47 33.61 20.12
C GLY A 72 10.71 32.19 19.59
N GLN A 73 10.04 31.80 18.49
CA GLN A 73 10.16 30.47 17.90
C GLN A 73 11.52 30.28 17.22
N VAL A 74 12.10 29.08 17.37
CA VAL A 74 13.36 28.70 16.72
C VAL A 74 13.04 28.21 15.30
N VAL A 75 13.78 28.73 14.32
CA VAL A 75 13.55 28.50 12.89
C VAL A 75 14.84 28.15 12.17
N ALA A 76 14.71 27.36 11.11
CA ALA A 76 15.72 27.19 10.08
C ALA A 76 15.49 28.25 8.98
N VAL A 77 16.52 29.03 8.67
CA VAL A 77 16.52 30.06 7.62
C VAL A 77 17.42 29.59 6.49
N LYS A 78 16.84 29.10 5.40
CA LYS A 78 17.55 28.62 4.21
C LYS A 78 17.65 29.76 3.20
N VAL A 79 18.88 30.14 2.84
CA VAL A 79 19.18 31.25 1.93
C VAL A 79 19.78 30.71 0.65
N GLN A 80 19.23 31.12 -0.50
CA GLN A 80 19.69 30.68 -1.82
C GLN A 80 21.08 31.25 -2.13
N ARG A 81 21.92 30.44 -2.80
CA ARG A 81 23.27 30.84 -3.20
C ARG A 81 23.20 32.00 -4.21
N PRO A 82 23.99 33.07 -4.03
CA PRO A 82 24.01 34.20 -4.95
C PRO A 82 24.44 33.76 -6.34
N GLY A 83 23.74 34.27 -7.38
CA GLY A 83 24.06 33.98 -8.77
C GLY A 83 23.70 32.56 -9.26
N VAL A 84 23.15 31.69 -8.41
CA VAL A 84 22.85 30.29 -8.77
C VAL A 84 21.92 30.16 -9.98
N GLN A 85 20.92 31.04 -10.07
CA GLN A 85 19.99 31.05 -11.20
C GLN A 85 20.71 31.37 -12.52
N ALA A 86 21.66 32.30 -12.52
CA ALA A 86 22.41 32.67 -13.72
C ALA A 86 23.37 31.56 -14.14
N ALA A 87 24.07 30.96 -13.18
CA ALA A 87 24.97 29.83 -13.42
C ALA A 87 24.21 28.63 -14.02
N ILE A 88 23.12 28.19 -13.37
CA ILE A 88 22.29 27.08 -13.87
C ILE A 88 21.70 27.40 -15.25
N SER A 89 21.30 28.65 -15.50
CA SER A 89 20.78 29.05 -16.83
C SER A 89 21.84 28.90 -17.93
N LEU A 90 23.09 29.24 -17.64
CA LEU A 90 24.20 29.09 -18.58
C LEU A 90 24.51 27.60 -18.82
N ASP A 91 24.53 26.78 -17.78
CA ASP A 91 24.78 25.34 -17.90
C ASP A 91 23.70 24.66 -18.74
N ILE A 92 22.42 24.99 -18.51
CA ILE A 92 21.30 24.48 -19.30
C ILE A 92 21.44 24.91 -20.77
N LEU A 93 21.85 26.15 -21.04
CA LEU A 93 22.07 26.63 -22.41
C LEU A 93 23.17 25.82 -23.11
N ILE A 94 24.29 25.57 -22.43
CA ILE A 94 25.40 24.77 -22.96
C ILE A 94 24.94 23.33 -23.25
N LEU A 95 24.26 22.69 -22.29
CA LEU A 95 23.72 21.34 -22.45
C LEU A 95 22.73 21.24 -23.62
N ARG A 96 21.88 22.25 -23.80
CA ARG A 96 20.91 22.31 -24.90
C ARG A 96 21.58 22.47 -26.27
N ILE A 97 22.68 23.23 -26.34
CA ILE A 97 23.51 23.36 -27.56
C ILE A 97 24.19 22.02 -27.88
N LEU A 98 24.83 21.39 -26.88
CA LEU A 98 25.48 20.08 -27.04
C LEU A 98 24.48 19.01 -27.48
N ALA A 99 23.30 18.96 -26.86
CA ALA A 99 22.22 18.06 -27.27
C ALA A 99 21.82 18.25 -28.74
N GLY A 100 21.80 19.49 -29.23
CA GLY A 100 21.56 19.81 -30.64
C GLY A 100 22.67 19.35 -31.58
N VAL A 101 23.93 19.45 -31.15
CA VAL A 101 25.09 18.96 -31.91
C VAL A 101 25.08 17.43 -32.00
N VAL A 102 24.84 16.73 -30.88
CA VAL A 102 24.76 15.27 -30.83
C VAL A 102 23.62 14.74 -31.70
N LYS A 103 22.46 15.40 -31.69
CA LYS A 103 21.32 15.07 -32.56
C LYS A 103 21.67 15.17 -34.05
N LYS A 104 22.54 16.12 -34.44
CA LYS A 104 23.03 16.26 -35.82
C LYS A 104 24.13 15.24 -36.16
N ALA A 105 24.91 14.81 -35.19
CA ALA A 105 26.08 13.95 -35.38
C ALA A 105 25.78 12.43 -35.33
N GLY A 106 24.60 11.99 -34.86
CA GLY A 106 24.29 10.56 -34.71
C GLY A 106 22.82 10.18 -34.83
N LYS A 107 22.56 8.87 -35.02
CA LYS A 107 21.23 8.23 -35.12
C LYS A 107 20.56 8.00 -33.74
N PHE A 108 20.58 8.98 -32.84
CA PHE A 108 19.79 8.87 -31.61
C PHE A 108 18.33 9.21 -31.91
N ASN A 109 17.43 8.24 -31.73
CA ASN A 109 15.98 8.42 -31.93
C ASN A 109 15.29 9.24 -30.81
N THR A 110 16.06 9.69 -29.81
CA THR A 110 15.55 10.45 -28.65
C THR A 110 15.82 11.93 -28.85
N ASP A 111 14.82 12.77 -28.62
CA ASP A 111 14.99 14.22 -28.68
C ASP A 111 15.71 14.74 -27.43
N LEU A 112 17.05 14.69 -27.45
CA LEU A 112 17.90 15.12 -26.33
C LEU A 112 17.63 16.57 -25.91
N GLN A 113 17.21 17.44 -26.82
CA GLN A 113 16.88 18.82 -26.47
C GLN A 113 15.59 18.89 -25.64
N ALA A 114 14.57 18.10 -26.00
CA ALA A 114 13.34 18.02 -25.21
C ALA A 114 13.60 17.49 -23.80
N VAL A 115 14.51 16.51 -23.66
CA VAL A 115 14.94 15.98 -22.36
C VAL A 115 15.61 17.07 -21.51
N VAL A 116 16.53 17.84 -22.10
CA VAL A 116 17.17 18.97 -21.41
C VAL A 116 16.15 20.04 -21.01
N ASP A 117 15.20 20.37 -21.87
CA ASP A 117 14.17 21.37 -21.60
C ASP A 117 13.22 20.92 -20.46
N GLU A 118 12.86 19.64 -20.39
CA GLU A 118 12.08 19.08 -19.28
C GLU A 118 12.84 19.13 -17.95
N TRP A 119 14.12 18.77 -17.97
CA TRP A 119 15.01 18.85 -16.80
C TRP A 119 15.19 20.27 -16.30
N ALA A 120 15.46 21.20 -17.21
CA ALA A 120 15.57 22.63 -16.93
C ALA A 120 14.31 23.13 -16.21
N SER A 121 13.14 22.78 -16.73
CA SER A 121 11.86 23.15 -16.12
C SER A 121 11.70 22.61 -14.69
N SER A 122 12.19 21.41 -14.38
CA SER A 122 12.22 20.90 -13.00
C SER A 122 13.14 21.73 -12.11
N LEU A 123 14.39 21.95 -12.54
CA LEU A 123 15.38 22.70 -11.75
C LEU A 123 14.93 24.14 -11.47
N PHE A 124 14.35 24.83 -12.46
CA PHE A 124 13.79 26.18 -12.25
C PHE A 124 12.59 26.19 -11.31
N ARG A 125 11.83 25.09 -11.22
CA ARG A 125 10.74 24.96 -10.23
C ARG A 125 11.29 24.79 -8.82
N GLU A 126 12.39 24.05 -8.66
CA GLU A 126 13.07 23.83 -7.38
C GLU A 126 13.75 25.09 -6.83
N MET A 127 14.12 26.05 -7.68
CA MET A 127 14.74 27.32 -7.27
C MET A 127 13.78 28.36 -6.65
N ASP A 128 12.48 28.08 -6.54
CA ASP A 128 11.51 28.99 -5.92
C ASP A 128 11.09 28.44 -4.55
N TYR A 129 11.70 28.96 -3.48
CA TYR A 129 11.45 28.52 -2.11
C TYR A 129 10.01 28.70 -1.63
N ARG A 130 9.22 29.57 -2.27
CA ARG A 130 7.77 29.64 -1.99
C ARG A 130 7.06 28.35 -2.38
N LYS A 131 7.51 27.67 -3.44
CA LYS A 131 6.95 26.38 -3.84
C LYS A 131 7.30 25.30 -2.83
N GLU A 132 8.55 25.25 -2.39
CA GLU A 132 9.01 24.35 -1.32
C GLU A 132 8.19 24.56 -0.03
N ALA A 133 7.98 25.80 0.41
CA ALA A 133 7.15 26.08 1.57
C ALA A 133 5.68 25.66 1.40
N ASN A 134 5.07 25.97 0.24
CA ASN A 134 3.70 25.54 -0.05
C ASN A 134 3.57 24.02 -0.10
N ASN A 135 4.58 23.33 -0.64
CA ASN A 135 4.68 21.88 -0.63
C ASN A 135 4.73 21.33 0.80
N GLY A 136 5.54 21.92 1.67
CA GLY A 136 5.63 21.57 3.09
C GLY A 136 4.31 21.78 3.83
N LEU A 137 3.61 22.90 3.59
CA LEU A 137 2.27 23.13 4.15
C LEU A 137 1.26 22.06 3.69
N LYS A 138 1.25 21.73 2.39
CA LYS A 138 0.39 20.69 1.84
C LYS A 138 0.75 19.32 2.44
N PHE A 139 2.03 19.00 2.56
CA PHE A 139 2.50 17.76 3.15
C PHE A 139 2.10 17.65 4.62
N ARG A 140 2.26 18.72 5.41
CA ARG A 140 1.84 18.78 6.82
C ARG A 140 0.34 18.58 6.95
N ARG A 141 -0.47 19.20 6.09
CA ARG A 141 -1.93 19.03 6.10
C ARG A 141 -2.36 17.58 5.82
N LEU A 142 -1.71 16.92 4.88
CA LEU A 142 -2.08 15.56 4.46
C LEU A 142 -1.54 14.48 5.40
N TYR A 143 -0.31 14.65 5.91
CA TYR A 143 0.44 13.58 6.58
C TYR A 143 0.87 13.93 8.01
N GLY A 144 0.76 15.18 8.45
CA GLY A 144 1.09 15.57 9.82
C GLY A 144 0.16 14.98 10.89
N GLY A 145 -0.97 14.39 10.49
CA GLY A 145 -1.84 13.60 11.36
C GLY A 145 -1.43 12.12 11.47
N ILE A 146 -0.45 11.66 10.69
CA ILE A 146 0.07 10.30 10.81
C ILE A 146 0.87 10.22 12.11
N LYS A 147 0.58 9.19 12.91
CA LYS A 147 1.27 8.92 14.17
C LYS A 147 2.78 8.83 13.92
N ASP A 148 3.56 9.49 14.76
CA ASP A 148 5.03 9.49 14.74
C ASP A 148 5.65 10.07 13.46
N VAL A 149 4.87 10.77 12.63
CA VAL A 149 5.38 11.64 11.56
C VAL A 149 5.38 13.08 12.05
N PHE A 150 6.48 13.78 11.79
CA PHE A 150 6.64 15.20 12.06
C PHE A 150 6.94 15.93 10.75
N VAL A 151 6.32 17.10 10.60
CA VAL A 151 6.51 17.97 9.44
C VAL A 151 6.63 19.38 9.99
N PRO A 152 7.73 20.13 9.78
CA PRO A 152 7.90 21.46 10.36
C PRO A 152 6.84 22.44 9.88
N ASN A 153 6.51 23.43 10.70
CA ASN A 153 5.70 24.57 10.27
C ASN A 153 6.48 25.41 9.24
N MET A 154 5.78 25.95 8.25
CA MET A 154 6.36 26.85 7.25
C MET A 154 5.91 28.28 7.53
N TYR A 155 6.86 29.21 7.69
CA TYR A 155 6.58 30.61 7.97
C TYR A 155 6.47 31.39 6.66
N MET A 156 5.29 31.34 6.05
CA MET A 156 5.04 31.94 4.73
C MET A 156 5.27 33.46 4.71
N GLU A 157 4.98 34.14 5.81
CA GLU A 157 5.18 35.59 5.94
C GLU A 157 6.68 35.98 5.94
N HIS A 158 7.56 35.04 6.27
CA HIS A 158 9.01 35.17 6.24
C HIS A 158 9.66 34.38 5.10
N THR A 159 8.89 33.94 4.10
CA THR A 159 9.38 33.13 2.98
C THR A 159 9.22 33.89 1.66
N THR A 160 10.31 33.97 0.91
CA THR A 160 10.36 34.57 -0.43
C THR A 160 10.85 33.55 -1.45
N ARG A 161 11.14 34.00 -2.67
CA ARG A 161 11.71 33.13 -3.71
C ARG A 161 13.11 32.62 -3.34
N ARG A 162 13.88 33.41 -2.56
CA ARG A 162 15.29 33.15 -2.24
C ARG A 162 15.57 32.86 -0.76
N VAL A 163 14.59 33.09 0.12
CA VAL A 163 14.69 32.81 1.55
C VAL A 163 13.52 31.91 1.95
N LEU A 164 13.80 30.77 2.58
CA LEU A 164 12.82 29.88 3.19
C LEU A 164 12.97 29.91 4.70
N VAL A 165 11.87 30.14 5.42
CA VAL A 165 11.86 30.07 6.89
C VAL A 165 10.88 29.00 7.33
N MET A 166 11.39 28.02 8.08
CA MET A 166 10.62 26.90 8.61
C MET A 166 10.97 26.60 10.06
N GLU A 167 10.11 25.88 10.76
CA GLU A 167 10.35 25.43 12.13
C GLU A 167 11.65 24.63 12.23
N TRP A 168 12.48 24.96 13.22
CA TRP A 168 13.71 24.23 13.48
C TRP A 168 13.40 22.82 13.98
N VAL A 169 14.03 21.81 13.38
CA VAL A 169 13.86 20.42 13.76
C VAL A 169 15.09 19.94 14.50
N GLU A 170 14.92 19.57 15.76
CA GLU A 170 15.97 18.97 16.57
C GLU A 170 15.93 17.45 16.45
N GLY A 171 17.04 16.85 16.03
CA GLY A 171 17.14 15.41 15.89
C GLY A 171 18.46 14.95 15.28
N GLN A 172 18.52 13.67 14.97
CA GLN A 172 19.63 13.01 14.29
C GLN A 172 19.14 12.49 12.94
N LYS A 173 20.03 12.39 11.94
CA LYS A 173 19.62 11.83 10.63
C LYS A 173 19.19 10.38 10.82
N LEU A 174 18.13 9.98 10.12
CA LEU A 174 17.61 8.62 10.21
C LEU A 174 18.65 7.58 9.76
N SER A 175 19.51 7.90 8.79
CA SER A 175 20.61 7.00 8.37
C SER A 175 21.67 6.77 9.43
N GLU A 176 21.79 7.67 10.40
CA GLU A 176 22.79 7.59 11.47
C GLU A 176 22.23 6.91 12.74
N VAL A 177 20.91 6.72 12.80
CA VAL A 177 20.24 6.04 13.92
C VAL A 177 19.58 4.77 13.39
N GLU A 178 20.08 3.62 13.83
CA GLU A 178 19.52 2.29 13.50
C GLU A 178 18.13 2.10 14.14
N ASP A 179 17.13 2.87 13.69
CA ASP A 179 15.75 2.88 14.20
C ASP A 179 14.80 2.33 13.13
N LEU A 180 14.72 0.99 13.10
CA LEU A 180 13.90 0.26 12.13
C LEU A 180 12.42 0.66 12.20
N TYR A 181 11.94 1.01 13.39
CA TYR A 181 10.55 1.44 13.59
C TYR A 181 10.24 2.72 12.81
N LEU A 182 11.13 3.71 12.86
CA LEU A 182 10.93 4.94 12.09
C LEU A 182 11.09 4.73 10.59
N VAL A 183 11.90 3.75 10.16
CA VAL A 183 11.93 3.35 8.75
C VAL A 183 10.58 2.78 8.31
N GLU A 184 9.96 1.92 9.12
CA GLU A 184 8.60 1.42 8.87
C GLU A 184 7.56 2.54 8.85
N VAL A 185 7.68 3.55 9.74
CA VAL A 185 6.84 4.76 9.69
C VAL A 185 7.04 5.52 8.38
N GLY A 186 8.27 5.63 7.88
CA GLY A 186 8.59 6.28 6.60
C GLY A 186 8.04 5.51 5.40
N VAL A 187 8.14 4.18 5.43
CA VAL A 187 7.53 3.29 4.43
C VAL A 187 6.02 3.44 4.45
N TYR A 188 5.39 3.40 5.63
CA TYR A 188 3.95 3.63 5.81
C TYR A 188 3.51 4.99 5.26
N CYS A 189 4.25 6.06 5.58
CA CYS A 189 3.97 7.40 5.09
C CYS A 189 4.07 7.45 3.56
N SER A 190 5.10 6.83 2.98
CA SER A 190 5.31 6.75 1.53
C SER A 190 4.15 6.02 0.84
N PHE A 191 3.68 4.90 1.38
CA PHE A 191 2.52 4.21 0.84
C PHE A 191 1.22 5.02 0.96
N ASN A 192 1.03 5.76 2.05
CA ASN A 192 -0.09 6.69 2.18
C ASN A 192 -0.03 7.80 1.12
N GLN A 193 1.16 8.32 0.85
CA GLN A 193 1.36 9.30 -0.22
C GLN A 193 0.98 8.73 -1.60
N LEU A 194 1.31 7.46 -1.86
CA LEU A 194 1.01 6.81 -3.13
C LEU A 194 -0.47 6.48 -3.29
N LEU A 195 -1.07 5.76 -2.34
CA LEU A 195 -2.39 5.15 -2.56
C LEU A 195 -3.55 5.94 -1.94
N GLU A 196 -3.30 6.83 -0.98
CA GLU A 196 -4.38 7.58 -0.31
C GLU A 196 -4.53 8.99 -0.87
N ASN A 197 -3.43 9.75 -0.93
CA ASN A 197 -3.48 11.19 -1.15
C ASN A 197 -2.87 11.62 -2.50
N GLY A 198 -1.99 10.80 -3.08
CA GLY A 198 -1.37 11.03 -4.38
C GLY A 198 -0.31 12.12 -4.38
N PHE A 199 -0.10 12.84 -3.28
CA PHE A 199 0.92 13.87 -3.15
C PHE A 199 2.17 13.28 -2.49
N TYR A 200 3.22 13.00 -3.25
CA TYR A 200 4.35 12.21 -2.77
C TYR A 200 5.65 12.98 -2.73
N HIS A 201 6.51 12.58 -1.80
CA HIS A 201 7.87 13.01 -1.65
C HIS A 201 8.75 12.24 -2.64
N ALA A 202 9.26 12.93 -3.64
CA ALA A 202 9.98 12.31 -4.75
C ALA A 202 11.45 12.02 -4.46
N ASP A 203 12.01 12.64 -3.40
CA ASP A 203 13.41 12.46 -3.03
C ASP A 203 13.65 12.39 -1.51
N PRO A 204 13.12 11.37 -0.80
CA PRO A 204 13.36 11.23 0.64
C PRO A 204 14.76 10.67 0.88
N HIS A 205 15.79 11.39 0.40
CA HIS A 205 17.18 11.09 0.63
C HIS A 205 17.44 10.98 2.14
N PRO A 206 18.36 10.13 2.62
CA PRO A 206 18.57 9.96 4.06
C PRO A 206 18.94 11.25 4.80
N GLY A 207 19.51 12.22 4.09
CA GLY A 207 19.78 13.57 4.59
C GLY A 207 18.55 14.44 4.87
N ASN A 208 17.36 14.05 4.39
CA ASN A 208 16.11 14.80 4.53
C ASN A 208 15.15 14.18 5.56
N LEU A 209 15.55 13.06 6.17
CA LEU A 209 14.79 12.31 7.16
C LEU A 209 15.52 12.33 8.51
N PHE A 210 14.83 12.80 9.55
CA PHE A 210 15.40 12.92 10.89
C PHE A 210 14.58 12.15 11.90
N ARG A 211 15.27 11.52 12.85
CA ARG A 211 14.69 11.09 14.11
C ARG A 211 14.75 12.25 15.10
N THR A 212 13.59 12.77 15.46
CA THR A 212 13.49 13.79 16.51
C THR A 212 13.77 13.18 17.88
N TYR A 213 14.17 14.01 18.86
CA TYR A 213 14.45 13.52 20.21
C TYR A 213 13.22 12.93 20.93
N ASP A 214 12.00 13.34 20.54
CA ASP A 214 10.74 12.76 21.01
C ASP A 214 10.33 11.48 20.25
N GLY A 215 11.19 10.97 19.36
CA GLY A 215 11.03 9.68 18.70
C GLY A 215 10.08 9.69 17.51
N LYS A 216 10.02 10.78 16.76
CA LYS A 216 9.23 10.90 15.52
C LYS A 216 10.13 10.98 14.29
N LEU A 217 9.57 10.59 13.14
CA LEU A 217 10.18 10.76 11.83
C LEU A 217 9.84 12.15 11.27
N ALA A 218 10.83 13.04 11.22
CA ALA A 218 10.71 14.36 10.63
C ALA A 218 11.16 14.39 9.16
N TYR A 219 10.34 15.02 8.32
CA TYR A 219 10.70 15.40 6.94
C TYR A 219 11.10 16.87 6.92
N ILE A 220 12.24 17.23 6.34
CA ILE A 220 12.76 18.62 6.38
C ILE A 220 12.99 19.26 5.01
N ASP A 221 12.86 18.52 3.92
CA ASP A 221 12.97 19.03 2.54
C ASP A 221 11.64 18.76 1.83
N PHE A 222 11.16 19.72 1.05
CA PHE A 222 9.95 19.61 0.26
C PHE A 222 10.12 20.18 -1.16
N GLY A 223 11.38 20.30 -1.61
CA GLY A 223 11.73 20.83 -2.92
C GLY A 223 11.26 19.91 -4.05
N MET A 224 11.33 18.59 -3.82
CA MET A 224 10.93 17.57 -4.79
C MET A 224 9.64 16.86 -4.35
N MET A 225 8.50 17.43 -4.73
CA MET A 225 7.17 16.82 -4.56
C MET A 225 6.50 16.55 -5.90
N GLY A 226 5.73 15.46 -5.96
CA GLY A 226 4.95 15.08 -7.13
C GLY A 226 3.49 14.78 -6.79
N GLU A 227 2.66 14.70 -7.85
CA GLU A 227 1.25 14.35 -7.73
C GLU A 227 0.86 13.22 -8.69
N PHE A 228 0.14 12.23 -8.16
CA PHE A 228 -0.56 11.20 -8.90
C PHE A 228 -2.01 11.59 -9.09
N LYS A 229 -2.51 11.45 -10.32
CA LYS A 229 -3.95 11.48 -10.56
C LYS A 229 -4.60 10.23 -9.98
N GLN A 230 -5.89 10.31 -9.66
CA GLN A 230 -6.65 9.19 -9.09
C GLN A 230 -6.53 7.92 -9.92
N GLU A 231 -6.61 8.03 -11.25
CA GLU A 231 -6.63 6.88 -12.15
C GLU A 231 -5.35 6.04 -12.07
N PHE A 232 -4.19 6.69 -11.87
CA PHE A 232 -2.92 6.00 -11.70
C PHE A 232 -2.81 5.31 -10.34
N ARG A 233 -3.42 5.89 -9.30
CA ARG A 233 -3.45 5.27 -7.97
C ARG A 233 -4.29 4.02 -7.97
N ASP A 234 -5.48 4.09 -8.58
CA ASP A 234 -6.37 2.95 -8.71
C ASP A 234 -5.69 1.83 -9.51
N GLY A 235 -5.09 2.16 -10.66
CA GLY A 235 -4.35 1.19 -11.47
C GLY A 235 -3.14 0.56 -10.76
N PHE A 236 -2.45 1.31 -9.88
CA PHE A 236 -1.35 0.74 -9.09
C PHE A 236 -1.85 -0.23 -8.02
N ILE A 237 -2.97 0.08 -7.37
CA ILE A 237 -3.57 -0.83 -6.39
C ILE A 237 -4.07 -2.10 -7.10
N GLU A 238 -4.69 -1.98 -8.29
CA GLU A 238 -5.08 -3.11 -9.13
C GLU A 238 -3.87 -3.98 -9.50
N ALA A 239 -2.77 -3.37 -9.95
CA ALA A 239 -1.53 -4.09 -10.23
C ALA A 239 -0.99 -4.84 -9.00
N CYS A 240 -1.02 -4.22 -7.81
CA CYS A 240 -0.65 -4.90 -6.56
C CYS A 240 -1.55 -6.10 -6.28
N LEU A 241 -2.86 -5.98 -6.51
CA LEU A 241 -3.83 -7.05 -6.31
C LEU A 241 -3.61 -8.22 -7.27
N HIS A 242 -3.44 -7.95 -8.57
CA HIS A 242 -3.18 -8.98 -9.57
C HIS A 242 -1.85 -9.70 -9.32
N LEU A 243 -0.81 -8.97 -8.90
CA LEU A 243 0.46 -9.55 -8.49
C LEU A 243 0.30 -10.53 -7.31
N VAL A 244 -0.41 -10.11 -6.26
CA VAL A 244 -0.66 -10.97 -5.07
C VAL A 244 -1.48 -12.21 -5.44
N ASN A 245 -2.44 -12.09 -6.36
CA ASN A 245 -3.27 -13.20 -6.83
C ASN A 245 -2.54 -14.12 -7.83
N ARG A 246 -1.31 -13.79 -8.24
CA ARG A 246 -0.58 -14.47 -9.33
C ARG A 246 -1.36 -14.43 -10.66
N ASP A 247 -2.16 -13.38 -10.85
CA ASP A 247 -2.89 -13.13 -12.09
C ASP A 247 -2.01 -12.30 -13.04
N PHE A 248 -1.04 -12.96 -13.66
CA PHE A 248 -0.07 -12.28 -14.51
C PHE A 248 -0.69 -11.77 -15.82
N ASP A 249 -1.80 -12.38 -16.25
CA ASP A 249 -2.56 -11.92 -17.42
C ASP A 249 -3.21 -10.57 -17.15
N ALA A 250 -3.88 -10.42 -16.01
CA ALA A 250 -4.43 -9.13 -15.59
C ALA A 250 -3.33 -8.11 -15.30
N LEU A 251 -2.25 -8.51 -14.63
CA LEU A 251 -1.08 -7.65 -14.36
C LEU A 251 -0.47 -7.06 -15.65
N SER A 252 -0.40 -7.87 -16.73
CA SER A 252 0.09 -7.40 -18.03
C SER A 252 -0.78 -6.28 -18.62
N LYS A 253 -2.10 -6.32 -18.39
CA LYS A 253 -3.05 -5.29 -18.84
C LYS A 253 -2.86 -4.03 -18.01
N ASP A 254 -2.68 -4.15 -16.71
CA ASP A 254 -2.45 -3.00 -15.83
C ASP A 254 -1.18 -2.25 -16.24
N PHE A 255 -0.12 -2.96 -16.63
CA PHE A 255 1.12 -2.32 -17.08
C PHE A 255 0.93 -1.51 -18.36
N VAL A 256 0.00 -1.92 -19.24
CA VAL A 256 -0.40 -1.11 -20.40
C VAL A 256 -1.24 0.10 -19.95
N THR A 257 -2.21 -0.11 -19.05
CA THR A 257 -3.08 0.96 -18.51
C THR A 257 -2.27 2.04 -17.79
N LEU A 258 -1.26 1.65 -17.01
CA LEU A 258 -0.34 2.53 -16.30
C LEU A 258 0.68 3.21 -17.23
N GLY A 259 0.68 2.88 -18.52
CA GLY A 259 1.60 3.44 -19.51
C GLY A 259 3.03 2.91 -19.41
N LEU A 260 3.27 1.87 -18.60
CA LEU A 260 4.57 1.19 -18.48
C LEU A 260 4.92 0.43 -19.77
N LEU A 261 3.90 -0.06 -20.47
CA LEU A 261 4.01 -0.78 -21.72
C LEU A 261 3.22 -0.11 -22.84
N PRO A 262 3.74 -0.08 -24.09
CA PRO A 262 2.98 0.39 -25.22
C PRO A 262 1.85 -0.59 -25.55
N PRO A 263 0.68 -0.11 -26.04
CA PRO A 263 -0.45 -0.98 -26.39
C PRO A 263 -0.17 -1.94 -27.55
N THR A 264 0.93 -1.72 -28.29
CA THR A 264 1.37 -2.55 -29.41
C THR A 264 2.22 -3.76 -29.00
N VAL A 265 2.51 -3.93 -27.70
CA VAL A 265 3.33 -5.04 -27.22
C VAL A 265 2.57 -6.37 -27.28
N GLU A 266 3.28 -7.44 -27.60
CA GLU A 266 2.73 -8.80 -27.61
C GLU A 266 2.43 -9.25 -26.17
N LYS A 267 1.14 -9.33 -25.82
CA LYS A 267 0.67 -9.59 -24.46
C LYS A 267 1.18 -10.92 -23.91
N GLU A 268 1.12 -11.99 -24.70
CA GLU A 268 1.56 -13.33 -24.27
C GLU A 268 3.05 -13.36 -23.90
N ALA A 269 3.89 -12.68 -24.68
CA ALA A 269 5.32 -12.59 -24.41
C ALA A 269 5.60 -11.79 -23.12
N VAL A 270 4.86 -10.70 -22.89
CA VAL A 270 4.94 -9.90 -21.67
C VAL A 270 4.47 -10.71 -20.46
N THR A 271 3.29 -11.33 -20.53
CA THR A 271 2.75 -12.17 -19.46
C THR A 271 3.75 -13.25 -19.07
N LYS A 272 4.36 -13.94 -20.05
CA LYS A 272 5.37 -14.98 -19.78
C LYS A 272 6.60 -14.43 -19.07
N ALA A 273 7.05 -13.24 -19.46
CA ALA A 273 8.21 -12.61 -18.82
C ALA A 273 7.91 -12.10 -17.40
N LEU A 274 6.76 -11.45 -17.20
CA LEU A 274 6.28 -11.04 -15.88
C LEU A 274 6.06 -12.25 -14.98
N THR A 275 5.49 -13.33 -15.52
CA THR A 275 5.33 -14.60 -14.82
C THR A 275 6.69 -15.12 -14.34
N GLY A 276 7.72 -15.14 -15.19
CA GLY A 276 9.06 -15.56 -14.77
C GLY A 276 9.64 -14.73 -13.62
N VAL A 277 9.51 -13.40 -13.69
CA VAL A 277 10.04 -12.49 -12.65
C VAL A 277 9.27 -12.61 -11.33
N PHE A 278 7.94 -12.60 -11.41
CA PHE A 278 7.09 -12.49 -10.24
C PHE A 278 6.68 -13.85 -9.66
N GLN A 279 6.70 -14.94 -10.43
CA GLN A 279 6.37 -16.28 -9.92
C GLN A 279 7.42 -16.77 -8.92
N ASP A 280 8.72 -16.54 -9.19
CA ASP A 280 9.80 -16.85 -8.26
C ASP A 280 9.69 -16.03 -6.97
N ALA A 281 9.37 -14.75 -7.14
CA ALA A 281 9.08 -13.83 -6.05
C ALA A 281 7.93 -14.34 -5.16
N VAL A 282 6.75 -14.60 -5.75
CA VAL A 282 5.58 -15.05 -4.99
C VAL A 282 5.73 -16.50 -4.49
N ALA A 283 6.56 -17.34 -5.11
CA ALA A 283 6.90 -18.68 -4.62
C ALA A 283 7.80 -18.65 -3.38
N LYS A 284 8.77 -17.73 -3.34
CA LYS A 284 9.59 -17.46 -2.14
C LYS A 284 8.80 -16.76 -1.03
N GLY A 285 7.64 -16.18 -1.38
CA GLY A 285 6.81 -15.37 -0.51
C GLY A 285 7.18 -13.89 -0.65
N VAL A 286 6.18 -13.02 -0.81
CA VAL A 286 6.38 -11.57 -1.02
C VAL A 286 7.21 -10.93 0.10
N GLN A 287 7.12 -11.50 1.30
CA GLN A 287 7.86 -11.09 2.48
C GLN A 287 9.37 -11.37 2.44
N ASN A 288 9.85 -12.19 1.50
CA ASN A 288 11.25 -12.62 1.43
C ASN A 288 12.03 -11.99 0.25
N ILE A 289 11.38 -11.12 -0.54
CA ILE A 289 11.99 -10.51 -1.74
C ILE A 289 12.45 -9.09 -1.41
N SER A 290 13.70 -8.75 -1.74
CA SER A 290 14.15 -7.35 -1.70
C SER A 290 13.53 -6.59 -2.85
N PHE A 291 13.10 -5.36 -2.59
CA PHE A 291 12.61 -4.47 -3.63
C PHE A 291 13.69 -4.17 -4.69
N GLY A 292 14.96 -4.05 -4.27
CA GLY A 292 16.11 -3.95 -5.18
C GLY A 292 16.24 -5.13 -6.14
N ASP A 293 16.17 -6.37 -5.63
CA ASP A 293 16.25 -7.59 -6.45
C ASP A 293 15.09 -7.69 -7.44
N LEU A 294 13.87 -7.34 -6.98
CA LEU A 294 12.68 -7.31 -7.82
C LEU A 294 12.84 -6.32 -8.98
N LEU A 295 13.36 -5.12 -8.68
CA LEU A 295 13.59 -4.08 -9.67
C LEU A 295 14.69 -4.49 -10.67
N GLY A 296 15.75 -5.13 -10.21
CA GLY A 296 16.81 -5.66 -11.08
C GLY A 296 16.29 -6.72 -12.06
N ASN A 297 15.51 -7.68 -11.55
CA ASN A 297 14.88 -8.71 -12.37
C ASN A 297 13.88 -8.11 -13.37
N LEU A 298 13.08 -7.13 -12.94
CA LEU A 298 12.20 -6.39 -13.84
C LEU A 298 13.01 -5.61 -14.88
N GLY A 299 14.13 -4.98 -14.49
CA GLY A 299 15.05 -4.25 -15.36
C GLY A 299 15.53 -5.09 -16.55
N THR A 300 15.97 -6.33 -16.31
CA THR A 300 16.38 -7.23 -17.41
C THR A 300 15.23 -7.52 -18.39
N THR A 301 14.01 -7.62 -17.88
CA THR A 301 12.79 -7.79 -18.69
C THR A 301 12.42 -6.50 -19.42
N MET A 302 12.65 -5.34 -18.79
CA MET A 302 12.41 -4.01 -19.35
C MET A 302 13.35 -3.64 -20.51
N TYR A 303 14.50 -4.30 -20.66
CA TYR A 303 15.33 -4.16 -21.86
C TYR A 303 14.76 -4.94 -23.05
N LYS A 304 14.07 -6.05 -22.80
CA LYS A 304 13.52 -6.93 -23.84
C LYS A 304 12.23 -6.37 -24.45
N PHE A 305 11.38 -5.77 -23.63
CA PHE A 305 10.16 -5.10 -24.07
C PHE A 305 10.39 -3.60 -24.02
N LYS A 306 9.87 -2.80 -24.95
CA LYS A 306 10.07 -1.34 -24.98
C LYS A 306 9.31 -0.64 -23.85
N PHE A 307 9.64 -0.94 -22.59
CA PHE A 307 9.06 -0.32 -21.42
C PHE A 307 9.33 1.18 -21.46
N ARG A 308 8.33 1.94 -21.05
CA ARG A 308 8.47 3.37 -20.80
C ARG A 308 8.10 3.55 -19.35
N ILE A 309 9.06 3.78 -18.48
CA ILE A 309 8.77 4.10 -17.09
C ILE A 309 8.42 5.60 -17.06
N PRO A 310 7.18 5.97 -16.74
CA PRO A 310 6.84 7.36 -16.50
C PRO A 310 7.72 7.93 -15.39
N SER A 311 8.13 9.20 -15.53
CA SER A 311 9.05 9.87 -14.61
C SER A 311 8.59 9.89 -13.15
N TYR A 312 7.29 9.77 -12.89
CA TYR A 312 6.74 9.69 -11.54
C TYR A 312 6.95 8.32 -10.89
N PHE A 313 6.94 7.21 -11.65
CA PHE A 313 7.15 5.87 -11.08
C PHE A 313 8.59 5.66 -10.64
N SER A 314 9.56 6.21 -11.40
CA SER A 314 10.97 6.12 -11.04
C SER A 314 11.30 6.86 -9.73
N LEU A 315 10.61 7.97 -9.44
CA LEU A 315 10.74 8.70 -8.18
C LEU A 315 10.25 7.88 -6.97
N VAL A 316 9.12 7.20 -7.14
CA VAL A 316 8.55 6.32 -6.11
C VAL A 316 9.44 5.12 -5.84
N ILE A 317 9.91 4.47 -6.91
CA ILE A 317 10.84 3.35 -6.83
C ILE A 317 12.11 3.79 -6.09
N ARG A 318 12.65 4.98 -6.37
CA ARG A 318 13.80 5.53 -5.63
C ARG A 318 13.48 5.71 -4.14
N SER A 319 12.35 6.35 -3.82
CA SER A 319 11.93 6.59 -2.44
C SER A 319 11.89 5.29 -1.63
N LEU A 320 11.25 4.25 -2.16
CA LEU A 320 11.16 2.94 -1.50
C LEU A 320 12.52 2.22 -1.43
N ALA A 321 13.34 2.32 -2.47
CA ALA A 321 14.69 1.72 -2.47
C ALA A 321 15.62 2.37 -1.44
N VAL A 322 15.54 3.70 -1.27
CA VAL A 322 16.31 4.42 -0.24
C VAL A 322 15.88 3.98 1.16
N LEU A 323 14.58 3.90 1.43
CA LEU A 323 14.07 3.41 2.72
C LEU A 323 14.47 1.95 2.98
N GLU A 324 14.41 1.07 1.97
CA GLU A 324 14.92 -0.30 2.10
C GLU A 324 16.42 -0.33 2.38
N GLY A 325 17.21 0.53 1.73
CA GLY A 325 18.65 0.65 1.98
C GLY A 325 18.98 1.06 3.43
N ILE A 326 18.26 2.05 3.98
CA ILE A 326 18.39 2.47 5.39
C ILE A 326 17.95 1.33 6.34
N ALA A 327 16.91 0.59 5.97
CA ALA A 327 16.47 -0.55 6.77
C ALA A 327 17.52 -1.67 6.79
N ILE A 328 18.12 -2.00 5.63
CA ILE A 328 19.12 -3.07 5.48
C ILE A 328 20.38 -2.77 6.30
N SER A 329 20.77 -1.50 6.44
CA SER A 329 21.90 -1.15 7.31
C SER A 329 21.63 -1.47 8.79
N SER A 330 20.36 -1.52 9.21
CA SER A 330 19.95 -1.85 10.58
C SER A 330 19.57 -3.33 10.75
N ASP A 331 18.82 -3.91 9.80
CA ASP A 331 18.45 -5.32 9.74
C ASP A 331 18.70 -5.87 8.31
N PRO A 332 19.76 -6.67 8.11
CA PRO A 332 20.09 -7.26 6.81
C PRO A 332 18.98 -8.13 6.20
N ASN A 333 18.03 -8.61 7.01
CA ASN A 333 16.91 -9.43 6.55
C ASN A 333 15.67 -8.61 6.21
N TYR A 334 15.69 -7.28 6.42
CA TYR A 334 14.53 -6.44 6.16
C TYR A 334 14.11 -6.48 4.68
N LYS A 335 12.80 -6.56 4.44
CA LYS A 335 12.17 -6.55 3.11
C LYS A 335 11.00 -5.57 3.09
N VAL A 336 11.13 -4.48 2.36
CA VAL A 336 10.11 -3.40 2.32
C VAL A 336 8.76 -3.87 1.74
N LEU A 337 8.78 -4.82 0.81
CA LEU A 337 7.56 -5.40 0.26
C LEU A 337 6.82 -6.27 1.29
N GLY A 338 7.57 -6.92 2.19
CA GLY A 338 6.99 -7.72 3.27
C GLY A 338 6.25 -6.87 4.29
N SER A 339 6.86 -5.78 4.74
CA SER A 339 6.29 -4.85 5.72
C SER A 339 5.07 -4.09 5.18
N THR A 340 4.93 -3.98 3.85
CA THR A 340 3.87 -3.17 3.22
C THR A 340 2.63 -3.97 2.85
N TYR A 341 2.75 -5.30 2.71
CA TYR A 341 1.62 -6.16 2.37
C TYR A 341 0.44 -6.07 3.36
N PRO A 342 0.66 -6.10 4.70
CA PRO A 342 -0.39 -5.85 5.68
C PRO A 342 -1.19 -4.57 5.42
N TRP A 343 -0.50 -3.51 4.99
CA TRP A 343 -1.12 -2.22 4.73
C TRP A 343 -1.94 -2.21 3.44
N ILE A 344 -1.43 -2.82 2.36
CA ILE A 344 -2.18 -2.99 1.12
C ILE A 344 -3.47 -3.77 1.39
N ALA A 345 -3.39 -4.86 2.16
CA ALA A 345 -4.56 -5.65 2.55
C ALA A 345 -5.60 -4.78 3.29
N LYS A 346 -5.16 -3.98 4.26
CA LYS A 346 -6.03 -3.04 4.99
C LYS A 346 -6.66 -1.99 4.08
N LYS A 347 -5.89 -1.40 3.16
CA LYS A 347 -6.39 -0.38 2.22
C LYS A 347 -7.46 -0.98 1.32
N VAL A 348 -7.20 -2.13 0.73
CA VAL A 348 -8.16 -2.85 -0.15
C VAL A 348 -9.46 -3.17 0.60
N LEU A 349 -9.38 -3.61 1.86
CA LEU A 349 -10.56 -3.94 2.65
C LEU A 349 -11.37 -2.70 3.08
N SER A 350 -10.73 -1.53 3.21
CA SER A 350 -11.33 -0.32 3.77
C SER A 350 -11.71 0.75 2.73
N ASP A 351 -11.23 0.61 1.50
CA ASP A 351 -11.56 1.53 0.42
C ASP A 351 -12.98 1.27 -0.11
N SER A 352 -13.65 2.36 -0.48
CA SER A 352 -15.02 2.34 -0.99
C SER A 352 -15.11 2.56 -2.50
N SER A 353 -13.98 2.74 -3.20
CA SER A 353 -13.99 2.99 -4.64
C SER A 353 -14.63 1.83 -5.41
N PRO A 354 -15.47 2.10 -6.43
CA PRO A 354 -16.11 1.06 -7.23
C PRO A 354 -15.12 0.08 -7.87
N GLN A 355 -13.96 0.59 -8.29
CA GLN A 355 -12.88 -0.15 -8.91
C GLN A 355 -12.28 -1.15 -7.92
N LEU A 356 -11.87 -0.69 -6.72
CA LEU A 356 -11.28 -1.57 -5.70
C LEU A 356 -12.27 -2.58 -5.16
N LYS A 357 -13.55 -2.20 -5.04
CA LYS A 357 -14.62 -3.16 -4.71
C LYS A 357 -14.73 -4.25 -5.75
N SER A 358 -14.68 -3.89 -7.04
CA SER A 358 -14.74 -4.86 -8.15
C SER A 358 -13.52 -5.79 -8.13
N SER A 359 -12.32 -5.25 -7.91
CA SER A 359 -11.07 -6.03 -7.82
C SER A 359 -11.03 -6.91 -6.58
N LEU A 360 -11.52 -6.43 -5.44
CA LEU A 360 -11.69 -7.24 -4.23
C LEU A 360 -12.76 -8.33 -4.43
N GLN A 361 -13.85 -8.05 -5.14
CA GLN A 361 -14.82 -9.07 -5.55
C GLN A 361 -14.18 -10.12 -6.45
N ALA A 362 -13.43 -9.73 -7.48
CA ALA A 362 -12.70 -10.67 -8.34
C ALA A 362 -11.64 -11.47 -7.56
N LEU A 363 -11.10 -10.89 -6.47
CA LEU A 363 -10.20 -11.60 -5.57
C LEU A 363 -10.97 -12.62 -4.71
N LEU A 364 -12.12 -12.25 -4.19
CA LEU A 364 -12.90 -13.11 -3.30
C LEU A 364 -13.74 -14.14 -4.04
N TYR A 365 -14.01 -13.96 -5.33
CA TYR A 365 -14.82 -14.87 -6.14
C TYR A 365 -14.05 -15.32 -7.38
N LYS A 366 -14.03 -16.63 -7.64
CA LYS A 366 -13.52 -17.21 -8.89
C LYS A 366 -14.61 -18.09 -9.49
N ASP A 367 -15.01 -17.82 -10.73
CA ASP A 367 -16.08 -18.57 -11.42
C ASP A 367 -17.40 -18.63 -10.61
N GLY A 368 -17.72 -17.56 -9.88
CA GLY A 368 -18.88 -17.48 -8.99
C GLY A 368 -18.70 -18.14 -7.62
N VAL A 369 -17.58 -18.80 -7.38
CA VAL A 369 -17.25 -19.49 -6.13
C VAL A 369 -16.51 -18.57 -5.16
N PHE A 370 -17.04 -18.42 -3.95
CA PHE A 370 -16.40 -17.65 -2.89
C PHE A 370 -15.15 -18.35 -2.34
N ARG A 371 -14.02 -17.64 -2.31
CA ARG A 371 -12.71 -18.09 -1.85
C ARG A 371 -12.45 -17.57 -0.44
N ILE A 372 -13.01 -18.26 0.55
CA ILE A 372 -12.87 -17.87 1.96
C ILE A 372 -11.41 -17.76 2.42
N ASP A 373 -10.52 -18.66 2.02
CA ASP A 373 -9.08 -18.60 2.39
C ASP A 373 -8.43 -17.26 2.03
N ARG A 374 -8.93 -16.60 0.96
CA ARG A 374 -8.42 -15.30 0.53
C ARG A 374 -8.91 -14.17 1.43
N LEU A 375 -10.18 -14.23 1.84
CA LEU A 375 -10.71 -13.28 2.83
C LEU A 375 -9.97 -13.44 4.17
N GLU A 376 -9.75 -14.68 4.61
CA GLU A 376 -9.00 -15.00 5.83
C GLU A 376 -7.59 -14.42 5.80
N SER A 377 -6.85 -14.73 4.72
CA SER A 377 -5.49 -14.24 4.55
C SER A 377 -5.43 -12.71 4.53
N LEU A 378 -6.33 -12.04 3.81
CA LEU A 378 -6.37 -10.57 3.77
C LEU A 378 -6.74 -9.96 5.12
N LEU A 379 -7.70 -10.55 5.84
CA LEU A 379 -8.08 -10.06 7.17
C LEU A 379 -6.92 -10.24 8.15
N THR A 380 -6.32 -11.42 8.24
CA THR A 380 -5.16 -11.69 9.11
C THR A 380 -4.00 -10.74 8.82
N GLU A 381 -3.68 -10.51 7.54
CA GLU A 381 -2.60 -9.60 7.15
C GLU A 381 -2.97 -8.14 7.45
N SER A 382 -4.22 -7.72 7.22
CA SER A 382 -4.66 -6.37 7.58
C SER A 382 -4.55 -6.06 9.07
N LEU A 383 -4.68 -7.09 9.91
CA LEU A 383 -4.52 -6.98 11.35
C LEU A 383 -3.05 -6.90 11.77
N ARG A 384 -2.15 -7.59 11.07
CA ARG A 384 -0.69 -7.44 11.26
C ARG A 384 -0.22 -5.99 11.08
N ALA A 385 -0.85 -5.24 10.17
CA ALA A 385 -0.58 -3.81 9.98
C ALA A 385 -0.90 -2.97 11.24
N ARG A 386 -1.72 -3.50 12.15
CA ARG A 386 -2.02 -2.93 13.46
C ARG A 386 -1.07 -3.46 14.54
N THR A 387 -0.66 -4.72 14.46
CA THR A 387 0.10 -5.46 15.48
C THR A 387 1.61 -5.27 15.43
N GLU A 388 2.21 -4.81 14.33
CA GLU A 388 3.64 -4.40 14.30
C GLU A 388 3.95 -3.28 15.32
N ARG A 389 2.93 -2.56 15.80
CA ARG A 389 3.03 -1.65 16.95
C ARG A 389 3.41 -2.33 18.28
N ALA A 390 3.37 -3.66 18.39
CA ALA A 390 3.65 -4.40 19.62
C ALA A 390 4.97 -5.19 19.63
N LEU A 391 5.61 -5.44 18.48
CA LEU A 391 6.72 -6.41 18.40
C LEU A 391 8.11 -5.88 18.75
N VAL A 392 8.29 -4.57 18.99
CA VAL A 392 9.54 -4.06 19.60
C VAL A 392 9.45 -4.05 21.14
N LYS A 393 8.27 -4.28 21.73
CA LYS A 393 8.15 -4.32 23.20
C LYS A 393 6.97 -5.13 23.75
N LYS A 394 6.83 -6.40 23.36
CA LYS A 394 6.44 -7.49 24.27
C LYS A 394 6.56 -8.84 23.58
N GLN A 395 6.80 -9.84 24.41
CA GLN A 395 7.03 -11.24 24.11
C GLN A 395 6.10 -11.80 23.04
N ARG A 396 6.59 -12.86 22.36
CA ARG A 396 5.79 -13.91 21.71
C ARG A 396 4.61 -14.29 22.61
N GLU A 397 3.50 -13.58 22.50
CA GLU A 397 2.20 -14.07 22.93
C GLU A 397 1.55 -14.58 21.66
N GLU A 398 1.25 -15.88 21.67
CA GLU A 398 0.38 -16.53 20.70
C GLU A 398 -0.79 -15.60 20.38
N ALA A 399 -1.01 -15.33 19.09
CA ALA A 399 -2.10 -14.49 18.63
C ALA A 399 -3.41 -15.08 19.14
N ASN A 400 -3.91 -14.57 20.26
CA ASN A 400 -5.15 -15.03 20.85
C ASN A 400 -6.24 -14.78 19.79
N SER A 401 -6.75 -15.83 19.16
CA SER A 401 -7.72 -15.78 18.06
C SER A 401 -8.97 -14.93 18.40
N ARG A 402 -9.25 -14.76 19.70
CA ARG A 402 -10.26 -13.85 20.24
C ARG A 402 -9.96 -12.35 20.00
N VAL A 403 -8.70 -11.94 20.06
CA VAL A 403 -8.27 -10.55 19.78
C VAL A 403 -8.42 -10.25 18.30
N VAL A 404 -7.93 -11.16 17.44
CA VAL A 404 -8.07 -11.09 15.98
C VAL A 404 -9.54 -10.98 15.59
N PHE A 405 -10.40 -11.83 16.16
CA PHE A 405 -11.84 -11.78 15.91
C PHE A 405 -12.48 -10.45 16.34
N LYS A 406 -12.17 -9.95 17.55
CA LYS A 406 -12.67 -8.65 18.03
C LYS A 406 -12.29 -7.52 17.06
N GLU A 407 -11.08 -7.56 16.51
CA GLU A 407 -10.64 -6.55 15.55
C GLU A 407 -11.37 -6.65 14.21
N ILE A 408 -11.55 -7.85 13.64
CA ILE A 408 -12.33 -8.08 12.41
C ILE A 408 -13.79 -7.59 12.60
N LEU A 409 -14.41 -7.95 13.71
CA LEU A 409 -15.78 -7.54 14.02
C LEU A 409 -15.87 -6.02 14.19
N SER A 410 -14.92 -5.41 14.92
CA SER A 410 -14.89 -3.95 15.07
C SER A 410 -14.75 -3.24 13.73
N PHE A 411 -13.94 -3.78 12.80
CA PHE A 411 -13.72 -3.23 11.48
C PHE A 411 -14.97 -3.30 10.59
N THR A 412 -15.61 -4.48 10.50
CA THR A 412 -16.81 -4.70 9.68
C THR A 412 -18.02 -3.86 10.12
N LEU A 413 -18.06 -3.45 11.39
CA LEU A 413 -19.10 -2.55 11.93
C LEU A 413 -18.84 -1.07 11.61
N THR A 414 -17.62 -0.69 11.21
CA THR A 414 -17.32 0.68 10.76
C THR A 414 -17.95 0.98 9.40
N GLU A 415 -17.96 2.26 9.00
CA GLU A 415 -18.41 2.64 7.65
C GLU A 415 -17.50 2.11 6.55
N LYS A 416 -16.18 2.15 6.79
CA LYS A 416 -15.16 1.64 5.85
C LYS A 416 -15.28 0.12 5.64
N GLY A 417 -15.68 -0.63 6.66
CA GLY A 417 -15.87 -2.08 6.58
C GLY A 417 -17.22 -2.53 6.01
N THR A 418 -18.08 -1.61 5.56
CA THR A 418 -19.42 -1.93 5.04
C THR A 418 -19.37 -2.92 3.88
N PHE A 419 -18.43 -2.76 2.96
CA PHE A 419 -18.32 -3.67 1.81
C PHE A 419 -18.01 -5.10 2.23
N VAL A 420 -17.03 -5.28 3.12
CA VAL A 420 -16.65 -6.58 3.67
C VAL A 420 -17.82 -7.19 4.47
N ARG A 421 -18.54 -6.35 5.23
CA ARG A 421 -19.76 -6.75 5.94
C ARG A 421 -20.83 -7.29 4.99
N GLU A 422 -21.13 -6.60 3.90
CA GLU A 422 -22.13 -7.05 2.92
C GLU A 422 -21.77 -8.42 2.32
N ILE A 423 -20.48 -8.64 1.99
CA ILE A 423 -19.99 -9.94 1.48
C ILE A 423 -20.20 -11.04 2.53
N ILE A 424 -19.80 -10.79 3.79
CA ILE A 424 -19.96 -11.77 4.86
C ILE A 424 -21.44 -12.11 5.08
N ILE A 425 -22.34 -11.11 5.13
CA ILE A 425 -23.78 -11.34 5.31
C ILE A 425 -24.34 -12.15 4.13
N GLU A 426 -23.89 -11.88 2.90
CA GLU A 426 -24.32 -12.64 1.73
C GLU A 426 -23.94 -14.12 1.80
N GLU A 427 -22.69 -14.40 2.11
CA GLU A 427 -22.18 -15.77 2.19
C GLU A 427 -22.76 -16.52 3.39
N LEU A 428 -23.00 -15.85 4.52
CA LEU A 428 -23.77 -16.41 5.64
C LEU A 428 -25.20 -16.77 5.22
N ALA A 429 -25.87 -15.91 4.45
CA ALA A 429 -27.21 -16.21 3.95
C ALA A 429 -27.22 -17.42 3.00
N LYS A 430 -26.25 -17.52 2.08
CA LYS A 430 -26.07 -18.70 1.20
C LYS A 430 -25.85 -19.98 2.01
N GLY A 431 -25.01 -19.89 3.03
CA GLY A 431 -24.72 -20.99 3.94
C GLY A 431 -25.92 -21.47 4.74
N LEU A 432 -26.65 -20.55 5.39
CA LEU A 432 -27.82 -20.87 6.21
C LEU A 432 -28.98 -21.43 5.38
N ASP A 433 -29.16 -20.95 4.14
CA ASP A 433 -30.11 -21.49 3.16
C ASP A 433 -29.75 -22.94 2.78
N ALA A 434 -28.46 -23.22 2.53
CA ALA A 434 -27.98 -24.59 2.30
C ALA A 434 -28.12 -25.50 3.54
N LEU A 435 -27.93 -24.96 4.75
CA LEU A 435 -28.15 -25.68 6.01
C LEU A 435 -29.63 -26.01 6.24
N GLY A 436 -30.53 -25.08 5.89
CA GLY A 436 -31.97 -25.34 5.89
C GLY A 436 -32.36 -26.45 4.91
N LEU A 437 -31.74 -26.53 3.74
CA LEU A 437 -31.97 -27.63 2.79
C LEU A 437 -31.43 -28.96 3.30
N ALA A 438 -30.22 -28.98 3.86
CA ALA A 438 -29.61 -30.19 4.39
C ALA A 438 -30.42 -30.76 5.59
N THR A 439 -30.97 -29.89 6.45
CA THR A 439 -31.87 -30.35 7.52
C THR A 439 -33.17 -30.92 6.95
N LEU A 440 -33.77 -30.28 5.94
CA LEU A 440 -34.96 -30.82 5.26
C LEU A 440 -34.68 -32.17 4.56
N ASP A 441 -33.54 -32.32 3.88
CA ASP A 441 -33.13 -33.57 3.19
C ASP A 441 -32.89 -34.71 4.21
N SER A 442 -32.34 -34.38 5.38
CA SER A 442 -32.17 -35.34 6.48
C SER A 442 -33.50 -35.78 7.10
N LEU A 443 -34.49 -34.88 7.21
CA LEU A 443 -35.80 -35.18 7.76
C LEU A 443 -36.66 -35.98 6.77
N THR A 444 -36.57 -35.67 5.46
CA THR A 444 -37.29 -36.41 4.42
C THR A 444 -36.71 -37.80 4.23
N SER A 445 -35.39 -37.97 4.26
CA SER A 445 -34.77 -39.30 4.18
C SER A 445 -35.19 -40.21 5.35
N VAL A 446 -35.21 -39.69 6.59
CA VAL A 446 -35.70 -40.41 7.78
C VAL A 446 -37.20 -40.75 7.68
N ALA A 447 -38.02 -39.84 7.16
CA ALA A 447 -39.44 -40.10 6.92
C ALA A 447 -39.68 -41.13 5.80
N THR A 448 -38.85 -41.16 4.75
CA THR A 448 -38.97 -42.17 3.67
C THR A 448 -38.54 -43.57 4.11
N THR A 449 -37.61 -43.70 5.07
CA THR A 449 -37.23 -45.01 5.63
C THR A 449 -38.30 -45.67 6.51
N SER A 450 -39.36 -44.95 6.90
CA SER A 450 -40.43 -45.46 7.77
C SER A 450 -41.71 -45.85 7.01
N ILE A 451 -41.73 -45.75 5.67
CA ILE A 451 -42.89 -46.08 4.84
C ILE A 451 -42.54 -47.27 3.90
N PRO A 452 -43.23 -48.43 3.99
CA PRO A 452 -42.77 -49.68 3.37
C PRO A 452 -42.98 -49.82 1.84
N PHE A 453 -43.52 -48.82 1.14
CA PHE A 453 -43.85 -48.92 -0.29
C PHE A 453 -43.63 -47.61 -1.06
N THR A 454 -42.40 -47.13 -1.16
CA THR A 454 -42.00 -46.18 -2.21
C THR A 454 -40.68 -46.62 -2.84
N ALA A 455 -40.59 -46.51 -4.17
CA ALA A 455 -39.37 -46.80 -4.90
C ALA A 455 -38.24 -45.88 -4.40
N SER A 456 -37.07 -46.46 -4.15
CA SER A 456 -35.86 -45.77 -3.68
C SER A 456 -35.31 -44.82 -4.75
N SER A 457 -35.94 -43.66 -4.90
CA SER A 457 -35.33 -42.49 -5.54
C SER A 457 -35.16 -41.41 -4.48
N SER A 458 -34.10 -41.53 -3.68
CA SER A 458 -33.58 -40.43 -2.88
C SER A 458 -33.06 -39.36 -3.84
N PHE A 459 -33.93 -38.42 -4.23
CA PHE A 459 -33.49 -37.18 -4.81
C PHE A 459 -32.87 -36.36 -3.69
N SER A 460 -31.54 -36.32 -3.61
CA SER A 460 -30.91 -35.34 -2.74
C SER A 460 -31.29 -33.96 -3.26
N LEU A 461 -31.91 -33.16 -2.38
CA LEU A 461 -32.28 -31.78 -2.68
C LEU A 461 -31.07 -30.85 -2.78
N MET A 462 -29.88 -31.35 -2.44
CA MET A 462 -28.64 -30.59 -2.37
C MET A 462 -27.87 -30.59 -3.69
N THR A 463 -27.52 -29.39 -4.15
CA THR A 463 -26.62 -29.23 -5.29
C THR A 463 -25.15 -29.21 -4.83
N LYS A 464 -24.21 -29.35 -5.77
CA LYS A 464 -22.78 -29.14 -5.49
C LYS A 464 -22.48 -27.74 -4.95
N GLU A 465 -23.26 -26.74 -5.36
CA GLU A 465 -23.16 -25.36 -4.87
C GLU A 465 -23.57 -25.29 -3.39
N ASP A 466 -24.63 -26.00 -2.98
CA ASP A 466 -25.09 -26.03 -1.59
C ASP A 466 -24.06 -26.66 -0.64
N MET A 467 -23.40 -27.74 -1.07
CA MET A 467 -22.30 -28.35 -0.30
C MET A 467 -21.12 -27.38 -0.12
N MET A 468 -20.81 -26.58 -1.14
CA MET A 468 -19.76 -25.57 -1.07
C MET A 468 -20.16 -24.40 -0.15
N ASN A 469 -21.42 -23.97 -0.22
CA ASN A 469 -21.97 -22.94 0.67
C ASN A 469 -21.96 -23.38 2.14
N LEU A 470 -22.22 -24.66 2.43
CA LEU A 470 -22.08 -25.23 3.79
C LEU A 470 -20.63 -25.21 4.29
N ARG A 471 -19.67 -25.56 3.42
CA ARG A 471 -18.24 -25.51 3.76
C ARG A 471 -17.80 -24.09 4.05
N THR A 472 -18.24 -23.13 3.23
CA THR A 472 -18.03 -21.69 3.45
C THR A 472 -18.67 -21.23 4.75
N LEU A 473 -19.91 -21.62 5.05
CA LEU A 473 -20.59 -21.28 6.31
C LEU A 473 -19.78 -21.74 7.52
N ARG A 474 -19.33 -23.00 7.51
CA ARG A 474 -18.55 -23.58 8.61
C ARG A 474 -17.26 -22.78 8.84
N ARG A 475 -16.54 -22.45 7.77
CA ARG A 475 -15.32 -21.64 7.87
C ARG A 475 -15.58 -20.19 8.29
N LEU A 476 -16.64 -19.55 7.81
CA LEU A 476 -17.06 -18.23 8.31
C LEU A 476 -17.39 -18.29 9.80
N MET A 477 -18.09 -19.33 10.24
CA MET A 477 -18.39 -19.54 11.65
C MET A 477 -17.11 -19.75 12.48
N PHE A 478 -16.09 -20.43 11.95
CA PHE A 478 -14.78 -20.57 12.61
C PHE A 478 -14.01 -19.25 12.70
N LEU A 479 -13.98 -18.47 11.62
CA LEU A 479 -13.38 -17.13 11.64
C LEU A 479 -14.08 -16.19 12.62
N LEU A 480 -15.41 -16.31 12.71
CA LEU A 480 -16.23 -15.51 13.59
C LEU A 480 -16.23 -16.04 15.04
N SER A 481 -15.87 -17.30 15.29
CA SER A 481 -15.78 -17.86 16.65
C SER A 481 -14.38 -17.80 17.24
N GLY A 482 -13.35 -17.59 16.41
CA GLY A 482 -11.97 -17.42 16.85
C GLY A 482 -11.32 -18.73 17.30
N PHE A 483 -11.63 -19.87 16.70
CA PHE A 483 -10.95 -21.15 16.95
C PHE A 483 -10.00 -21.50 15.78
N GLU A 484 -8.80 -22.02 16.08
CA GLU A 484 -7.92 -22.60 15.05
C GLU A 484 -8.47 -23.95 14.58
N SER A 485 -8.52 -24.17 13.27
CA SER A 485 -8.81 -25.48 12.70
C SER A 485 -7.52 -26.33 12.69
N ASP A 486 -7.51 -27.44 13.42
CA ASP A 486 -6.44 -28.46 13.39
C ASP A 486 -6.42 -29.29 12.08
N GLU A 487 -7.00 -28.78 10.99
CA GLU A 487 -7.08 -29.48 9.72
C GLU A 487 -5.90 -29.10 8.81
N LYS A 488 -5.01 -30.08 8.54
CA LYS A 488 -4.03 -29.99 7.46
C LYS A 488 -4.74 -29.67 6.13
N PRO A 489 -4.12 -28.87 5.23
CA PRO A 489 -4.69 -28.65 3.91
C PRO A 489 -4.79 -29.99 3.19
N PHE A 490 -6.02 -30.39 2.86
CA PHE A 490 -6.30 -31.62 2.12
C PHE A 490 -5.59 -31.52 0.76
N LYS A 491 -4.60 -32.40 0.53
CA LYS A 491 -4.01 -32.61 -0.80
C LYS A 491 -5.14 -32.99 -1.76
N GLU A 492 -5.32 -32.23 -2.84
CA GLU A 492 -6.05 -32.69 -4.01
C GLU A 492 -5.45 -34.04 -4.45
N VAL A 493 -6.16 -35.13 -4.14
CA VAL A 493 -5.82 -36.45 -4.66
C VAL A 493 -6.26 -36.46 -6.12
N ASN A 494 -5.34 -36.11 -7.01
CA ASN A 494 -5.42 -36.45 -8.42
C ASN A 494 -5.42 -37.98 -8.56
N ARG A 495 -6.59 -38.62 -8.45
CA ARG A 495 -6.81 -39.99 -8.91
C ARG A 495 -7.64 -39.94 -10.18
N VAL A 496 -6.98 -40.31 -11.28
CA VAL A 496 -7.59 -40.63 -12.57
C VAL A 496 -8.49 -41.88 -12.41
N MET A 497 -9.55 -41.98 -13.23
CA MET A 497 -10.40 -43.17 -13.54
C MET A 497 -11.67 -43.34 -12.67
N SER A 498 -12.87 -43.74 -13.13
CA SER A 498 -13.46 -44.20 -14.42
C SER A 498 -14.99 -44.01 -14.35
N PRO A 499 -15.74 -43.99 -15.48
CA PRO A 499 -17.17 -43.66 -15.49
C PRO A 499 -18.03 -44.92 -15.32
N ASN A 500 -18.35 -45.28 -14.08
CA ASN A 500 -19.66 -45.83 -13.69
C ASN A 500 -19.65 -46.29 -12.22
N ASN A 501 -20.73 -45.95 -11.52
CA ASN A 501 -21.21 -46.47 -10.22
C ASN A 501 -20.71 -45.94 -8.87
N ASN A 502 -19.78 -44.97 -8.76
CA ASN A 502 -19.31 -44.52 -7.42
C ASN A 502 -19.74 -43.11 -6.97
N GLN A 503 -20.68 -42.46 -7.65
CA GLN A 503 -21.12 -41.11 -7.29
C GLN A 503 -21.98 -41.07 -6.01
N ARG A 504 -22.69 -42.16 -5.70
CA ARG A 504 -23.47 -42.29 -4.45
C ARG A 504 -22.58 -42.52 -3.22
N ALA A 505 -21.55 -43.35 -3.34
CA ALA A 505 -20.61 -43.62 -2.24
C ALA A 505 -19.80 -42.36 -1.85
N TYR A 506 -19.44 -41.52 -2.83
CA TYR A 506 -18.74 -40.26 -2.58
C TYR A 506 -19.62 -39.22 -1.84
N ILE A 507 -20.91 -39.18 -2.18
CA ILE A 507 -21.89 -38.28 -1.53
C ILE A 507 -22.24 -38.80 -0.13
N GLU A 508 -22.34 -40.12 0.06
CA GLU A 508 -22.58 -40.73 1.38
C GLU A 508 -21.37 -40.63 2.31
N GLU A 509 -20.12 -40.74 1.82
CA GLU A 509 -18.90 -40.48 2.61
C GLU A 509 -18.73 -38.98 2.95
N GLU A 510 -18.99 -38.05 2.02
CA GLU A 510 -18.97 -36.62 2.34
C GLU A 510 -20.12 -36.23 3.29
N ALA A 511 -21.34 -36.74 3.09
CA ALA A 511 -22.49 -36.47 3.96
C ALA A 511 -22.38 -37.12 5.35
N SER A 512 -21.71 -38.28 5.48
CA SER A 512 -21.45 -38.91 6.78
C SER A 512 -20.28 -38.27 7.54
N LEU A 513 -19.33 -37.62 6.84
CA LEU A 513 -18.35 -36.71 7.45
C LEU A 513 -19.00 -35.39 7.94
N PHE A 514 -20.18 -35.04 7.40
CA PHE A 514 -21.09 -34.03 7.94
C PHE A 514 -22.08 -34.64 8.96
N SER A 515 -21.62 -35.54 9.82
CA SER A 515 -22.37 -35.89 11.04
C SER A 515 -22.65 -34.60 11.81
N TYR A 516 -23.91 -34.15 11.73
CA TYR A 516 -24.48 -32.98 12.37
C TYR A 516 -24.19 -32.99 13.88
N GLN A 517 -23.08 -32.39 14.29
CA GLN A 517 -23.06 -31.63 15.53
C GLN A 517 -23.46 -30.20 15.15
N PRO A 518 -24.63 -29.69 15.58
CA PRO A 518 -24.88 -28.27 15.45
C PRO A 518 -23.71 -27.53 16.11
N ALA A 519 -23.24 -26.44 15.50
CA ALA A 519 -22.29 -25.52 16.14
C ALA A 519 -22.64 -25.44 17.62
N SER A 520 -21.74 -25.93 18.47
CA SER A 520 -22.06 -26.14 19.88
C SER A 520 -22.58 -24.81 20.43
N VAL A 521 -23.61 -24.82 21.28
CA VAL A 521 -24.18 -23.57 21.85
C VAL A 521 -23.08 -22.68 22.46
N SER A 522 -21.93 -23.25 22.85
CA SER A 522 -20.72 -22.52 23.26
C SER A 522 -20.03 -21.67 22.18
N GLU A 523 -20.07 -22.03 20.90
CA GLU A 523 -19.49 -21.24 19.80
C GLU A 523 -20.27 -19.93 19.59
N ILE A 524 -21.60 -19.98 19.66
CA ILE A 524 -22.49 -18.81 19.55
C ILE A 524 -22.39 -17.92 20.81
N LEU A 525 -22.24 -18.54 21.99
CA LEU A 525 -22.06 -17.81 23.26
C LEU A 525 -20.77 -16.97 23.30
N THR A 526 -19.72 -17.38 22.59
CA THR A 526 -18.45 -16.64 22.55
C THR A 526 -18.58 -15.36 21.72
N VAL A 527 -19.32 -15.40 20.60
CA VAL A 527 -19.66 -14.20 19.81
C VAL A 527 -20.47 -13.20 20.64
N LEU A 528 -21.43 -13.70 21.43
CA LEU A 528 -22.25 -12.87 22.33
C LEU A 528 -21.41 -12.26 23.47
N SER A 529 -20.32 -12.91 23.89
CA SER A 529 -19.44 -12.42 24.97
C SER A 529 -18.61 -11.18 24.61
N ILE A 530 -18.46 -10.86 23.32
CA ILE A 530 -17.63 -9.74 22.82
C ILE A 530 -18.46 -8.47 22.59
N ILE A 531 -19.79 -8.61 22.48
CA ILE A 531 -20.74 -7.50 22.32
C ILE A 531 -20.60 -6.41 23.41
N PRO A 532 -20.44 -6.74 24.71
CA PRO A 532 -20.29 -5.73 25.75
C PRO A 532 -18.99 -4.91 25.65
N GLU A 533 -17.97 -5.43 24.96
CA GLU A 533 -16.65 -4.80 24.85
C GLU A 533 -16.53 -3.83 23.66
N LEU A 534 -17.57 -3.73 22.82
CA LEU A 534 -17.62 -2.80 21.69
C LEU A 534 -18.15 -1.42 22.13
N PRO A 535 -17.67 -0.31 21.51
CA PRO A 535 -18.26 1.01 21.67
C PRO A 535 -19.78 1.00 21.44
N PRO A 536 -20.56 1.82 22.17
CA PRO A 536 -22.03 1.81 22.12
C PRO A 536 -22.60 2.06 20.71
N GLU A 537 -21.91 2.85 19.88
CA GLU A 537 -22.28 3.08 18.47
C GLU A 537 -22.17 1.80 17.61
N LEU A 538 -21.15 0.97 17.85
CA LEU A 538 -20.96 -0.30 17.14
C LEU A 538 -21.95 -1.37 17.64
N GLN A 539 -22.32 -1.35 18.92
CA GLN A 539 -23.36 -2.22 19.47
C GLN A 539 -24.72 -1.99 18.78
N GLN A 540 -25.11 -0.73 18.54
CA GLN A 540 -26.35 -0.41 17.82
C GLN A 540 -26.35 -0.89 16.36
N ARG A 541 -25.20 -0.84 15.67
CA ARG A 541 -25.07 -1.38 14.32
C ARG A 541 -25.11 -2.91 14.30
N LEU A 542 -24.52 -3.56 15.30
CA LEU A 542 -24.55 -5.01 15.45
C LEU A 542 -25.99 -5.53 15.62
N LEU A 543 -26.87 -4.78 16.30
CA LEU A 543 -28.29 -5.10 16.46
C LEU A 543 -29.09 -5.10 15.14
N ARG A 544 -28.59 -4.47 14.07
CA ARG A 544 -29.26 -4.44 12.75
C ARG A 544 -28.90 -5.62 11.85
N LEU A 545 -27.74 -6.26 12.08
CA LEU A 545 -27.26 -7.40 11.28
C LEU A 545 -28.27 -8.56 11.15
N PRO A 546 -29.01 -8.95 12.21
CA PRO A 546 -29.99 -10.04 12.11
C PRO A 546 -31.14 -9.70 11.14
N ALA A 547 -31.57 -8.43 11.08
CA ALA A 547 -32.61 -7.99 10.17
C ALA A 547 -32.15 -8.04 8.70
N ASP A 548 -30.92 -7.59 8.43
CA ASP A 548 -30.31 -7.62 7.09
C ASP A 548 -30.12 -9.07 6.60
N LEU A 549 -29.64 -9.96 7.49
CA LEU A 549 -29.48 -11.39 7.20
C LEU A 549 -30.84 -12.06 6.91
N ALA A 550 -31.86 -11.78 7.72
CA ALA A 550 -33.22 -12.30 7.51
C ALA A 550 -33.80 -11.86 6.16
N GLY A 551 -33.61 -10.58 5.79
CA GLY A 551 -34.04 -10.06 4.48
C GLY A 551 -33.41 -10.81 3.31
N ARG A 552 -32.09 -11.06 3.37
CA ARG A 552 -31.37 -11.83 2.32
C ARG A 552 -31.80 -13.29 2.26
N LEU A 553 -32.04 -13.93 3.40
CA LEU A 553 -32.54 -15.30 3.47
C LEU A 553 -33.94 -15.44 2.86
N ILE A 554 -34.86 -14.54 3.20
CA ILE A 554 -36.22 -14.52 2.64
C ILE A 554 -36.18 -14.33 1.13
N SER A 555 -35.33 -13.40 0.65
CA SER A 555 -35.15 -13.16 -0.78
C SER A 555 -34.68 -14.42 -1.53
N ARG A 556 -33.68 -15.15 -0.98
CA ARG A 556 -33.18 -16.40 -1.58
C ARG A 556 -34.20 -17.53 -1.54
N ALA A 557 -34.86 -17.73 -0.41
CA ALA A 557 -35.92 -18.74 -0.28
C ALA A 557 -37.04 -18.49 -1.30
N SER A 558 -37.41 -17.22 -1.50
CA SER A 558 -38.40 -16.80 -2.50
C SER A 558 -37.91 -17.06 -3.93
N ALA A 559 -36.68 -16.67 -4.27
CA ALA A 559 -36.10 -16.88 -5.60
C ALA A 559 -36.02 -18.37 -5.98
N ARG A 560 -35.62 -19.23 -5.03
CA ARG A 560 -35.60 -20.69 -5.23
C ARG A 560 -36.99 -21.28 -5.35
N THR A 561 -37.95 -20.81 -4.57
CA THR A 561 -39.35 -21.27 -4.66
C THR A 561 -39.93 -20.94 -6.03
N ILE A 562 -39.65 -19.74 -6.54
CA ILE A 562 -40.03 -19.33 -7.91
C ILE A 562 -39.32 -20.23 -8.94
N GLN A 563 -38.00 -20.42 -8.82
CA GLN A 563 -37.24 -21.25 -9.76
C GLN A 563 -37.73 -22.71 -9.81
N ARG A 564 -38.18 -23.28 -8.68
CA ARG A 564 -38.77 -24.63 -8.58
C ARG A 564 -40.22 -24.71 -9.05
N ILE A 565 -40.95 -23.60 -9.09
CA ILE A 565 -42.32 -23.55 -9.63
C ILE A 565 -42.28 -23.46 -11.17
N PHE A 566 -41.21 -22.89 -11.73
CA PHE A 566 -41.04 -22.66 -13.18
C PHE A 566 -40.16 -23.69 -13.91
N LEU A 567 -39.45 -24.57 -13.18
CA LEU A 567 -38.78 -25.78 -13.68
C LEU A 567 -39.66 -27.00 -13.42
#